data_AF-A0AA43V2R7-F1
#
_entry.id   AF-A0AA43V2R7-F1
#
_cell.length_a   1.000
_cell.length_b   1.000
_cell.length_c   1.000
_cell.angle_alpha   90.00
_cell.angle_beta   90.00
_cell.angle_gamma   90.00
#
_symmetry.space_group_name_H-M   'P 1'
#
loop_
_entity.id
_entity.type
_entity.pdbx_description
1 polymer ?
#
loop_
_entity_poly.entity_id
_entity_poly.type
_entity_poly.pdbx_seq_one_letter_code
_entity_poly.pdbx_strand_id
1 'polypeptide(L)' 'ELSNHYNQVASLNIHSSITHGCLGSMHGIEILKTGKEIHFAHFFEFENHKKDAKLSKVTSYIVVD' A
#
# COMPACT_ATOMS: atom_id res chain seq x y z
N GLU A 1 -6.47 -10.46 -15.46
CA GLU A 1 -6.82 -10.12 -14.06
C GLU A 1 -6.53 -8.66 -13.66
N LEU A 2 -5.29 -8.16 -13.58
CA LEU A 2 -5.01 -6.78 -13.10
C LEU A 2 -5.16 -5.63 -14.12
N SER A 3 -5.31 -5.91 -15.43
CA SER A 3 -5.27 -4.88 -16.48
C SER A 3 -6.57 -4.10 -16.69
N ASN A 4 -7.69 -4.53 -16.08
CA ASN A 4 -9.02 -3.95 -16.35
C ASN A 4 -9.51 -2.96 -15.28
N HIS A 5 -8.72 -2.73 -14.23
CA HIS A 5 -9.09 -1.81 -13.16
C HIS A 5 -8.22 -0.55 -13.20
N TYR A 6 -8.20 0.16 -14.35
CA TYR A 6 -8.02 1.62 -14.32
C TYR A 6 -9.28 2.27 -13.73
N ASN A 7 -9.68 1.81 -12.53
CA ASN A 7 -10.65 2.52 -11.75
C ASN A 7 -9.97 3.83 -11.37
N GLN A 8 -10.50 4.93 -11.88
CA GLN A 8 -9.96 6.25 -11.54
C GLN A 8 -10.09 6.43 -10.03
N VAL A 9 -8.96 6.40 -9.34
CA VAL A 9 -8.88 6.70 -7.91
C VAL A 9 -9.33 8.14 -7.70
N ALA A 10 -10.27 8.35 -6.79
CA ALA A 10 -10.68 9.68 -6.35
C ALA A 10 -9.80 10.16 -5.19
N SER A 11 -9.54 9.30 -4.21
CA SER A 11 -8.64 9.61 -3.10
C SER A 11 -7.94 8.36 -2.55
N LEU A 12 -6.83 8.60 -1.86
CA LEU A 12 -6.08 7.61 -1.10
C LEU A 12 -5.92 8.12 0.32
N ASN A 13 -6.51 7.42 1.28
CA ASN A 13 -6.47 7.77 2.69
C ASN A 13 -5.51 6.82 3.41
N ILE A 14 -4.35 7.33 3.82
CA ILE A 14 -3.40 6.58 4.64
C ILE A 14 -3.79 6.75 6.11
N HIS A 15 -4.08 5.65 6.81
CA HIS A 15 -4.48 5.69 8.21
C HIS A 15 -3.28 5.65 9.15
N SER A 16 -2.30 4.79 8.85
CA SER A 16 -1.06 4.75 9.60
C SER A 16 0.09 4.21 8.75
N SER A 17 1.30 4.58 9.15
CA SER A 17 2.53 3.96 8.69
C SER A 17 3.43 3.69 9.89
N ILE A 18 4.07 2.52 9.88
CA ILE A 18 5.01 2.09 10.91
C ILE A 18 6.29 1.63 10.25
N THR A 19 7.42 1.86 10.91
CA THR A 19 8.73 1.40 10.46
C THR A 19 9.52 0.84 11.63
N HIS A 20 10.29 -0.21 11.37
CA HIS A 20 11.20 -0.80 12.35
C HIS A 20 12.36 -1.51 11.64
N GLY A 21 13.58 -0.99 11.78
CA GLY A 21 14.76 -1.56 11.13
C GLY A 21 14.64 -1.53 9.60
N CYS A 22 14.73 -2.71 8.96
CA CYS A 22 14.56 -2.87 7.51
C CYS A 22 13.13 -3.24 7.09
N LEU A 23 12.14 -3.04 7.97
CA LEU A 23 10.74 -3.33 7.71
C LEU A 23 9.89 -2.06 7.83
N GLY A 24 8.88 -1.95 6.98
CA GLY A 24 7.83 -0.95 7.06
C GLY A 24 6.47 -1.55 6.79
N SER A 25 5.42 -0.89 7.25
CA SER A 25 4.06 -1.19 6.83
C SER A 25 3.23 0.08 6.76
N MET A 26 2.25 0.09 5.86
CA MET A 26 1.20 1.11 5.84
C MET A 26 -0.13 0.46 5.51
N HIS A 27 -1.22 1.05 6.00
CA HIS A 27 -2.56 0.62 5.62
C HIS A 27 -3.49 1.83 5.46
N GLY A 28 -4.56 1.62 4.71
CA GLY A 28 -5.46 2.69 4.35
C GLY A 28 -6.63 2.23 3.50
N ILE A 29 -7.28 3.20 2.88
CA ILE A 29 -8.42 3.03 1.98
C ILE A 29 -8.16 3.79 0.69
N GLU A 30 -8.35 3.12 -0.43
CA GLU A 30 -8.46 3.74 -1.74
C GLU A 30 -9.95 3.93 -2.05
N ILE A 31 -10.35 5.18 -2.34
CA ILE A 31 -11.72 5.52 -2.72
C ILE A 31 -11.73 5.77 -4.22
N LEU A 32 -12.52 4.99 -4.95
CA LEU A 32 -12.69 5.11 -6.39
C LEU A 32 -13.67 6.24 -6.73
N LYS A 33 -13.63 6.77 -7.96
CA LYS A 33 -14.61 7.77 -8.43
C LYS A 33 -16.05 7.27 -8.42
N THR A 34 -16.27 5.96 -8.37
CA THR A 34 -17.60 5.35 -8.18
C THR A 34 -18.10 5.44 -6.73
N GLY A 35 -17.25 5.86 -5.78
CA GLY A 35 -17.52 5.79 -4.35
C GLY A 35 -17.17 4.44 -3.71
N LYS A 36 -16.70 3.45 -4.49
CA LYS A 36 -16.27 2.17 -3.94
C LYS A 36 -14.98 2.34 -3.13
N GLU A 37 -14.96 1.74 -1.94
CA GLU A 37 -13.80 1.70 -1.06
C GLU A 37 -13.04 0.37 -1.23
N ILE A 38 -11.71 0.47 -1.24
CA ILE A 38 -10.79 -0.68 -1.28
C ILE A 38 -9.83 -0.52 -0.10
N HIS A 39 -9.90 -1.45 0.85
CA HIS A 39 -8.99 -1.45 1.99
C HIS A 39 -7.69 -2.15 1.60
N PHE A 40 -6.56 -1.61 2.04
CA PHE A 40 -5.26 -2.21 1.76
C PHE A 40 -4.34 -2.20 2.98
N ALA A 41 -3.42 -3.16 2.99
CA ALA A 41 -2.22 -3.15 3.82
C ALA A 41 -1.01 -3.53 2.98
N HIS A 42 0.02 -2.70 3.04
CA HIS A 42 1.32 -2.93 2.40
C HIS A 42 2.39 -3.20 3.43
N PHE A 43 3.24 -4.17 3.15
CA PHE A 43 4.43 -4.49 3.91
C PHE A 43 5.65 -4.30 3.02
N PHE A 44 6.62 -3.54 3.53
CA PHE A 44 7.83 -3.13 2.83
C PHE A 44 9.03 -3.79 3.49
N GLU A 45 9.88 -4.41 2.69
CA GLU A 45 11.20 -4.90 3.11
C GLU A 45 12.27 -4.07 2.39
N PHE A 46 13.28 -3.62 3.14
CA PHE A 46 14.43 -2.89 2.61
C PHE A 46 15.67 -3.80 2.59
N GLU A 47 16.59 -3.56 1.67
CA GLU A 47 17.82 -4.38 1.53
C GLU A 47 18.67 -4.40 2.81
N ASN A 48 18.65 -3.32 3.60
CA ASN A 48 19.35 -3.20 4.88
C ASN A 48 18.76 -2.03 5.72
N HIS A 49 19.41 -1.67 6.83
CA HIS A 49 18.95 -0.65 7.79
C HIS A 49 19.51 0.77 7.53
N LYS A 50 20.28 0.98 6.46
CA LYS A 50 20.79 2.32 6.11
C LYS A 50 19.66 3.21 5.62
N LYS A 51 19.78 4.52 5.83
CA LYS A 51 18.75 5.51 5.45
C LYS A 51 18.46 5.55 3.94
N ASP A 52 19.41 5.11 3.13
CA ASP A 52 19.35 5.06 1.67
C ASP A 52 19.15 3.63 1.14
N ALA A 53 18.82 2.67 2.01
CA ALA A 53 18.53 1.31 1.61
C ALA A 53 17.38 1.28 0.61
N LYS A 54 17.56 0.55 -0.50
CA LYS A 54 16.52 0.37 -1.51
C LYS A 54 15.46 -0.58 -1.00
N LEU A 55 14.25 -0.41 -1.54
CA LEU A 55 13.14 -1.34 -1.34
C LEU A 55 13.46 -2.65 -2.08
N SER A 56 13.46 -3.77 -1.35
CA SER A 56 13.72 -5.09 -1.93
C SER A 56 12.44 -5.84 -2.25
N LYS A 57 11.38 -5.64 -1.45
CA LYS A 57 10.11 -6.36 -1.62
C LYS A 57 8.93 -5.56 -1.07
N VAL A 58 7.80 -5.70 -1.75
CA VAL A 58 6.49 -5.22 -1.30
C VAL A 58 5.52 -6.39 -1.31
N THR A 59 4.82 -6.60 -0.20
CA THR A 59 3.70 -7.54 -0.12
C THR A 59 2.44 -6.75 0.15
N SER A 60 1.42 -6.93 -0.69
CA SER A 60 0.16 -6.19 -0.62
C SER A 60 -0.99 -7.13 -0.33
N TYR A 61 -1.77 -6.80 0.70
CA TYR A 61 -3.08 -7.39 0.96
C TYR A 61 -4.14 -6.36 0.59
N ILE A 62 -5.09 -6.78 -0.23
CA ILE A 62 -6.18 -5.94 -0.72
C ILE A 62 -7.47 -6.63 -0.30
N VAL A 63 -8.33 -5.91 0.40
CA VAL A 63 -9.66 -6.34 0.80
C VAL A 63 -10.66 -5.54 -0.03
N VAL A 64 -11.39 -6.26 -0.89
CA VAL A 64 -12.40 -5.72 -1.77
C VAL A 64 -13.72 -6.35 -1.35
N ASP A 65 -14.60 -5.56 -0.77
CA ASP A 65 -16.00 -5.94 -0.56
C ASP A 65 -16.83 -5.79 -1.86
#